data_AF-R1G2E3-F1
#
_entry.id   AF-R1G2E3-F1
#
_cell.length_a   1.000
_cell.length_b   1.000
_cell.length_c   1.000
_cell.angle_alpha   90.00
_cell.angle_beta   90.00
_cell.angle_gamma   90.00
#
_symmetry.space_group_name_H-M   'P 1'
#
loop_
_entity.id
_entity.type
_entity.pdbx_description
1 polymer ?
#
loop_
_entity_poly.entity_id
_entity_poly.type
_entity_poly.pdbx_seq_one_letter_code
_entity_poly.pdbx_strand_id
1 'polypeptide(L)'
;MVILPKALKIKNRYILLDFFDEEKLKKDFIKYFGYINYYDLHLNKIEINKRIILAVNKKHLYKIIFLLYLQNIKNFKIFKTLKGAKSFLNIS
;
A
#
# COMPACT_ATOMS: atom_id res chain seq x y z
N MET A 1 17.00 13.81 15.06
CA MET A 1 15.82 13.48 14.21
C MET A 1 14.57 13.72 15.05
N VAL A 2 13.77 14.75 14.74
CA VAL A 2 12.57 15.09 15.53
C VAL A 2 11.45 14.11 15.19
N ILE A 3 10.90 13.42 16.20
CA ILE A 3 9.78 12.52 16.01
C ILE A 3 8.50 13.36 15.93
N LEU A 4 7.87 13.39 14.75
CA LEU A 4 6.60 14.10 14.56
C LEU A 4 5.51 13.59 15.54
N PRO A 5 4.66 14.47 16.07
CA PRO A 5 3.48 14.09 16.85
C PRO A 5 2.57 13.13 16.06
N LYS A 6 1.91 12.19 16.76
CA LYS A 6 1.04 11.17 16.13
C LYS A 6 -0.04 11.75 15.21
N ALA A 7 -0.53 12.96 15.50
CA ALA A 7 -1.54 13.64 14.69
C ALA A 7 -1.02 14.11 13.32
N LEU A 8 0.26 14.47 13.24
CA LEU A 8 0.92 14.96 12.02
C LEU A 8 1.54 13.84 11.19
N LYS A 9 1.69 12.63 11.74
CA LYS A 9 2.19 11.47 11.00
C LYS A 9 1.15 10.98 9.99
N ILE A 10 1.63 10.67 8.79
CA ILE A 10 0.84 9.97 7.78
C ILE A 10 0.38 8.63 8.35
N LYS A 11 -0.92 8.35 8.23
CA LYS A 11 -1.51 7.10 8.71
C LYS A 11 -1.49 6.10 7.56
N ASN A 12 -0.66 5.07 7.66
CA ASN A 12 -0.57 4.05 6.61
C ASN A 12 -1.56 2.90 6.80
N ARG A 13 -1.80 2.20 5.70
CA ARG A 13 -2.46 0.90 5.59
C ARG A 13 -1.56 -0.03 4.79
N TYR A 14 -1.60 -1.31 5.12
CA TYR A 14 -0.69 -2.30 4.58
C TYR A 14 -1.50 -3.31 3.79
N ILE A 15 -1.20 -3.48 2.52
CA ILE A 15 -1.90 -4.39 1.61
C ILE A 15 -0.93 -5.52 1.27
N LEU A 16 -1.29 -6.75 1.67
CA LEU A 16 -0.53 -7.95 1.35
C LEU A 16 -1.03 -8.55 0.03
N LEU A 17 -0.09 -8.82 -0.87
CA LEU A 17 -0.28 -9.31 -2.23
C LEU A 17 0.73 -10.43 -2.52
N ASP A 18 0.39 -11.35 -3.43
CA ASP A 18 1.33 -12.37 -3.91
C ASP A 18 2.21 -11.84 -5.05
N PHE A 19 1.67 -10.96 -5.90
CA PHE A 19 2.39 -10.31 -6.99
C PHE A 19 1.98 -8.84 -7.09
N PHE A 20 2.91 -7.99 -7.54
CA PHE A 20 2.67 -6.57 -7.71
C PHE A 20 3.61 -5.98 -8.75
N ASP A 21 3.04 -5.34 -9.77
CA ASP A 21 3.73 -4.55 -10.79
C ASP A 21 3.63 -3.06 -10.43
N GLU A 22 4.73 -2.52 -9.91
CA GLU A 22 4.79 -1.13 -9.43
C GLU A 22 4.68 -0.11 -10.55
N GLU A 23 5.31 -0.38 -11.71
CA GLU A 23 5.25 0.55 -12.84
C GLU A 23 3.84 0.65 -13.41
N LYS A 24 3.16 -0.50 -13.53
CA LYS A 24 1.78 -0.54 -13.98
C LYS A 24 0.85 0.18 -13.00
N LEU A 25 0.96 -0.08 -11.69
CA LEU A 25 0.16 0.63 -10.70
C LEU A 25 0.43 2.14 -10.77
N LYS A 26 1.68 2.58 -10.88
CA LYS A 26 2.03 4.00 -11.00
C LYS A 26 1.37 4.65 -12.21
N LYS A 27 1.49 4.03 -13.40
CA LYS A 27 0.86 4.52 -14.64
C LYS A 27 -0.65 4.60 -14.49
N ASP A 28 -1.29 3.55 -13.98
CA ASP A 28 -2.75 3.51 -13.78
C ASP A 28 -3.19 4.55 -12.73
N PHE A 29 -2.50 4.64 -11.60
CA PHE A 29 -2.87 5.58 -10.53
C PHE A 29 -2.80 7.03 -11.00
N ILE A 30 -1.72 7.40 -11.71
CA ILE A 30 -1.57 8.74 -12.28
C ILE A 30 -2.66 8.98 -13.33
N LYS A 31 -2.99 8.00 -14.17
CA LYS A 31 -4.04 8.10 -15.18
C LYS A 31 -5.42 8.38 -14.56
N TYR A 32 -5.80 7.66 -13.50
CA TYR A 32 -7.13 7.78 -12.89
C TYR A 32 -7.25 8.91 -11.85
N PHE A 33 -6.16 9.24 -11.16
CA PHE A 33 -6.20 10.15 -10.00
C PHE A 33 -5.24 11.32 -10.08
N GLY A 34 -4.36 11.38 -11.08
CA GLY A 34 -3.41 12.46 -11.28
C GLY A 34 -2.16 12.38 -10.40
N TYR A 35 -1.15 13.16 -10.77
CA TYR A 35 0.17 13.18 -10.13
C TYR A 35 0.12 13.61 -8.66
N ILE A 36 -0.69 14.61 -8.31
CA ILE A 36 -0.78 15.13 -6.94
C ILE A 36 -1.20 14.03 -5.96
N ASN A 37 -2.23 13.26 -6.33
CA ASN A 37 -2.68 12.13 -5.52
C ASN A 37 -1.63 11.00 -5.47
N TYR A 38 -0.85 10.81 -6.54
CA TYR A 38 0.22 9.82 -6.55
C TYR A 38 1.35 10.20 -5.58
N TYR A 39 1.69 11.48 -5.48
CA TYR A 39 2.65 11.94 -4.47
C TYR A 39 2.13 11.77 -3.03
N ASP A 40 0.86 12.11 -2.76
CA ASP A 40 0.24 11.90 -1.43
C ASP A 40 -0.03 10.41 -1.10
N LEU A 41 0.06 9.51 -2.09
CA LEU A 41 -0.08 8.07 -1.88
C LEU A 41 0.97 7.51 -0.92
N HIS A 42 2.19 8.05 -0.94
CA HIS A 42 3.34 7.56 -0.16
C HIS A 42 3.48 6.02 -0.25
N LEU A 43 3.47 5.50 -1.47
CA LEU A 43 3.57 4.07 -1.75
C LEU A 43 4.97 3.57 -1.37
N ASN A 44 5.04 2.61 -0.44
CA ASN A 44 6.27 1.87 -0.16
C ASN A 44 6.02 0.38 -0.33
N LYS A 45 6.87 -0.28 -1.12
CA LYS A 45 6.87 -1.73 -1.32
C LYS A 45 7.81 -2.38 -0.30
N ILE A 46 7.34 -3.43 0.38
CA ILE A 46 8.14 -4.28 1.26
C ILE A 46 7.98 -5.72 0.79
N GLU A 47 9.09 -6.37 0.41
CA GLU A 47 9.06 -7.75 -0.07
C GLU A 47 9.55 -8.70 1.03
N ILE A 48 8.75 -9.72 1.35
CA ILE A 48 9.03 -10.69 2.41
C ILE A 48 8.55 -12.07 1.97
N ASN A 49 9.45 -13.07 1.94
CA ASN A 49 9.15 -14.47 1.61
C ASN A 49 8.33 -14.62 0.30
N LYS A 50 8.74 -13.92 -0.77
CA LYS A 50 8.04 -13.87 -2.08
C LYS A 50 6.63 -13.26 -2.05
N ARG A 51 6.21 -12.67 -0.93
CA ARG A 51 4.99 -11.85 -0.83
C ARG A 51 5.35 -10.38 -0.74
N ILE A 52 4.39 -9.55 -1.11
CA ILE A 52 4.57 -8.11 -1.22
C ILE A 52 3.60 -7.43 -0.26
N ILE A 53 4.12 -6.56 0.60
CA ILE A 53 3.34 -5.66 1.44
C ILE A 53 3.50 -4.25 0.89
N LEU A 54 2.39 -3.66 0.44
CA LEU A 54 2.32 -2.27 0.07
C LEU A 54 1.87 -1.44 1.27
N ALA A 55 2.72 -0.55 1.73
CA ALA A 55 2.31 0.51 2.64
C ALA A 55 1.81 1.71 1.82
N VAL A 56 0.58 2.12 2.08
CA VAL A 56 -0.07 3.25 1.40
C VAL A 56 -0.70 4.19 2.41
N ASN A 57 -0.75 5.48 2.11
CA ASN A 57 -1.50 6.44 2.90
C ASN A 57 -2.98 6.01 2.97
N LYS A 58 -3.55 5.95 4.18
CA LYS A 58 -4.93 5.52 4.44
C LYS A 58 -5.94 6.28 3.58
N LYS A 59 -5.70 7.56 3.27
CA LYS A 59 -6.58 8.39 2.43
C LYS A 59 -6.75 7.82 1.01
N HIS A 60 -5.76 7.08 0.52
CA HIS A 60 -5.74 6.53 -0.83
C HIS A 60 -5.96 5.01 -0.88
N LEU A 61 -6.25 4.36 0.25
CA LEU A 61 -6.46 2.91 0.32
C LEU A 61 -7.49 2.43 -0.71
N TYR A 62 -8.66 3.06 -0.77
CA TYR A 62 -9.72 2.64 -1.68
C TYR A 62 -9.41 2.92 -3.15
N LYS A 63 -8.57 3.93 -3.45
CA LYS A 63 -8.07 4.16 -4.81
C LYS A 63 -7.18 3.00 -5.25
N ILE A 64 -6.32 2.50 -4.36
CA ILE A 64 -5.47 1.34 -4.64
C ILE A 64 -6.32 0.07 -4.80
N ILE A 65 -7.28 -0.16 -3.90
CA ILE A 65 -8.20 -1.31 -4.00
C ILE A 65 -8.94 -1.30 -5.34
N PHE A 66 -9.46 -0.13 -5.75
CA PHE A 66 -10.10 0.03 -7.05
C PHE A 66 -9.19 -0.37 -8.21
N LEU A 67 -7.93 0.09 -8.21
CA LEU A 67 -6.95 -0.29 -9.25
C LEU A 67 -6.61 -1.77 -9.21
N LEU A 68 -6.48 -2.38 -8.03
CA LEU A 68 -6.24 -3.82 -7.89
C LEU A 68 -7.39 -4.62 -8.53
N TYR A 69 -8.64 -4.20 -8.32
CA TYR A 69 -9.79 -4.82 -8.98
C TYR A 69 -9.77 -4.63 -10.50
N LEU A 70 -9.42 -3.45 -11.01
CA LEU A 70 -9.24 -3.24 -12.45
C LEU A 70 -8.15 -4.13 -13.05
N GLN A 71 -7.11 -4.45 -12.27
CA GLN A 71 -6.03 -5.35 -12.66
C GLN A 71 -6.36 -6.84 -12.42
N ASN A 72 -7.60 -7.18 -12.05
CA ASN A 72 -8.04 -8.53 -11.69
C ASN A 72 -7.31 -9.17 -10.49
N ILE A 73 -6.69 -8.36 -9.64
CA ILE A 73 -6.03 -8.82 -8.41
C ILE A 73 -7.06 -8.80 -7.28
N LYS A 74 -7.69 -9.95 -7.04
CA LYS A 74 -8.74 -10.11 -6.00
C LYS A 74 -8.20 -10.69 -4.69
N ASN A 75 -7.07 -11.40 -4.75
CA ASN A 75 -6.45 -12.04 -3.58
C ASN A 75 -5.50 -11.06 -2.91
N PHE A 76 -6.04 -10.25 -1.99
CA PHE A 76 -5.24 -9.38 -1.14
C PHE A 76 -5.82 -9.30 0.27
N LYS A 77 -4.98 -8.97 1.24
CA LYS A 77 -5.40 -8.74 2.64
C LYS A 77 -4.94 -7.37 3.11
N ILE A 78 -5.77 -6.68 3.88
CA ILE A 78 -5.49 -5.33 4.37
C ILE A 78 -5.26 -5.37 5.88
N PHE A 79 -4.20 -4.70 6.32
CA PHE A 79 -3.81 -4.60 7.71
C PHE A 79 -3.69 -3.14 8.15
N LYS A 80 -4.05 -2.86 9.41
CA LYS A 80 -3.90 -1.55 10.04
C LYS A 80 -2.43 -1.24 10.36
N THR A 81 -1.62 -2.25 10.63
CA THR A 81 -0.24 -2.13 11.10
C THR A 81 0.68 -3.09 10.34
N LEU A 82 1.95 -2.71 10.18
CA LEU A 82 2.97 -3.58 9.57
C LEU A 82 3.17 -4.86 10.39
N LYS A 83 3.15 -4.75 11.72
CA LYS A 83 3.24 -5.90 12.63
C LYS A 83 2.14 -6.93 12.35
N GLY A 84 0.90 -6.48 12.14
CA GLY A 84 -0.21 -7.39 11.80
C GLY A 84 0.01 -8.12 10.46
N ALA A 85 0.55 -7.42 9.45
CA ALA A 85 0.88 -8.04 8.17
C ALA A 85 2.02 -9.07 8.29
N LYS A 86 3.07 -8.76 9.07
CA LYS A 86 4.18 -9.69 9.33
C LYS A 86 3.75 -10.91 10.14
N SER A 87 2.95 -10.71 11.20
CA SER A 87 2.40 -11.81 11.99
C SER A 87 1.53 -12.74 11.17
N PHE A 88 0.77 -12.22 10.19
CA PHE A 88 0.02 -13.06 9.25
C PHE A 88 0.93 -13.92 8.36
N LEU A 89 2.16 -13.49 8.10
CA LEU A 89 3.18 -14.27 7.39
C LEU A 89 3.95 -15.25 8.30
N ASN A 90 3.62 -15.33 9.60
CA ASN A 90 4.36 -16.06 10.63
C ASN A 90 5.83 -15.59 10.76
N ILE A 91 6.07 -14.28 10.63
CA ILE A 91 7.40 -13.69 10.76
C ILE A 91 7.41 -12.79 12.00
N SER A 92 8.35 -13.05 12.92
CA SER A 92 8.52 -12.34 14.19
C SER A 92 8.93 -10.86 14.02
#